data_AF-A0A969FH35-F1
#
_entry.id   AF-A0A969FH35-F1
#
_cell.length_a   1.000
_cell.length_b   1.000
_cell.length_c   1.000
_cell.angle_alpha   90.00
_cell.angle_beta   90.00
_cell.angle_gamma   90.00
#
_symmetry.space_group_name_H-M   'P 1'
#
loop_
_entity.id
_entity.type
_entity.pdbx_description
1 polymer ?
#
loop_
_entity_poly.entity_id
_entity_poly.type
_entity_poly.pdbx_seq_one_letter_code
_entity_poly.pdbx_strand_id
1 'polypeptide(L)'
;MSEFLNGLFASDSFIPHGHCYLWKPELVGLHVSSDLLIGFAYFAISVTLVHLVRKIQLPFHGIFLAFGLFIAACGATHFIEVWTLWHPAYWLAGGVKWVTAIASVITALSLPPLISQVQGLVRSAKLAEERRFQLELANQELATLYEQLKQMDQVKTQFFANVSHELRTPLTLILGPTERLLREDA
;
A
#
# COMPACT_ATOMS: atom_id res chain seq x y z
N MET A 1 -5.44 -38.12 -28.50
CA MET A 1 -4.66 -37.11 -27.76
C MET A 1 -3.18 -37.14 -28.15
N SER A 2 -2.53 -38.32 -28.21
CA SER A 2 -1.13 -38.47 -28.64
C SER A 2 -0.87 -38.05 -30.09
N GLU A 3 -1.76 -38.34 -31.05
CA GLU A 3 -1.56 -37.90 -32.45
C GLU A 3 -1.71 -36.38 -32.65
N PHE A 4 -2.59 -35.72 -31.90
CA PHE A 4 -2.75 -34.25 -31.96
C PHE A 4 -1.55 -33.53 -31.32
N LEU A 5 -1.03 -34.08 -30.21
CA LEU A 5 0.22 -33.61 -29.60
C LEU A 5 1.41 -33.86 -30.53
N ASN A 6 1.47 -35.00 -31.22
CA ASN A 6 2.51 -35.27 -32.20
C ASN A 6 2.40 -34.34 -33.43
N GLY A 7 1.19 -33.97 -33.87
CA GLY A 7 0.98 -32.96 -34.92
C GLY A 7 1.33 -31.53 -34.52
N LEU A 8 1.14 -31.17 -33.25
CA LEU A 8 1.60 -29.90 -32.65
C LEU A 8 3.13 -29.77 -32.62
N PHE A 9 3.83 -30.91 -32.53
CA PHE A 9 5.29 -31.00 -32.53
C PHE A 9 5.88 -31.56 -33.85
N ALA A 10 5.05 -31.87 -34.86
CA ALA A 10 5.49 -32.42 -36.15
C ALA A 10 6.24 -31.36 -36.95
N SER A 11 7.55 -31.39 -36.78
CA SER A 11 8.55 -30.47 -37.33
C SER A 11 8.94 -30.74 -38.78
N ASP A 12 8.46 -31.82 -39.40
CA ASP A 12 9.08 -32.39 -40.60
C ASP A 12 8.90 -31.57 -41.89
N SER A 13 8.00 -30.58 -41.89
CA SER A 13 7.74 -29.71 -43.06
C SER A 13 8.19 -28.26 -42.86
N PHE A 14 8.65 -27.89 -41.66
CA PHE A 14 8.95 -26.50 -41.32
C PHE A 14 10.45 -26.27 -41.13
N ILE A 15 10.96 -25.16 -41.68
CA ILE A 15 12.38 -24.80 -41.58
C ILE A 15 12.61 -24.07 -40.25
N PRO A 16 13.63 -24.43 -39.42
CA PRO A 16 13.96 -23.70 -38.19
C PRO A 16 14.43 -22.26 -38.45
N HIS A 17 14.20 -21.35 -37.49
CA HIS A 17 14.61 -19.94 -37.63
C HIS A 17 16.12 -19.75 -37.80
N GLY A 18 16.96 -20.68 -37.33
CA GLY A 18 18.41 -20.62 -37.53
C GLY A 18 18.82 -20.55 -39.01
N HIS A 19 18.05 -21.18 -39.91
CA HIS A 19 18.29 -21.10 -41.35
C HIS A 19 17.96 -19.73 -41.93
N CYS A 20 16.98 -19.01 -41.38
CA CYS A 20 16.69 -17.62 -41.76
C CYS A 20 17.85 -16.69 -41.40
N TYR A 21 18.59 -17.00 -40.33
CA TYR A 21 19.82 -16.28 -39.95
C TYR A 21 21.08 -16.78 -40.65
N LEU A 22 20.95 -17.72 -41.59
CA LEU A 22 22.07 -18.37 -42.28
C LEU A 22 23.11 -18.94 -41.31
N TRP A 23 22.73 -19.24 -40.06
CA TRP A 23 23.62 -19.63 -38.98
C TRP A 23 24.84 -18.71 -38.78
N LYS A 24 24.71 -17.41 -39.11
CA LYS A 24 25.77 -16.43 -38.82
C LYS A 24 25.91 -16.27 -37.31
N PRO A 25 27.08 -16.60 -36.72
CA PRO A 25 27.23 -16.71 -35.26
C PRO A 25 27.02 -15.38 -34.55
N GLU A 26 27.39 -14.27 -35.17
CA GLU A 26 27.18 -12.93 -34.62
C GLU A 26 25.69 -12.59 -34.46
N LEU A 27 24.89 -12.90 -35.48
CA LEU A 27 23.45 -12.58 -35.49
C LEU A 27 22.66 -13.52 -34.58
N VAL A 28 22.96 -14.83 -34.63
CA VAL A 28 22.33 -15.83 -33.76
C VAL A 28 22.68 -15.55 -32.30
N GLY A 29 23.95 -15.25 -31.99
CA GLY A 29 24.39 -14.91 -30.64
C GLY A 29 23.69 -13.67 -30.09
N LEU A 30 23.48 -12.65 -30.92
CA LEU A 30 22.75 -11.44 -30.54
C LEU A 30 21.29 -11.73 -30.18
N HIS A 31 20.58 -12.49 -31.01
CA HIS A 31 19.19 -12.86 -30.74
C HIS A 31 19.05 -13.75 -29.50
N VAL A 32 19.86 -14.82 -29.41
CA VAL A 32 19.83 -15.75 -28.26
C VAL A 32 20.12 -15.02 -26.96
N SER A 33 21.17 -14.19 -26.91
CA SER A 33 21.52 -13.46 -25.69
C SER A 33 20.45 -12.44 -25.30
N SER A 34 19.89 -11.72 -26.29
CA SER A 34 18.83 -10.73 -26.05
C SER A 34 17.56 -11.39 -25.54
N ASP A 35 17.07 -12.45 -26.19
CA ASP A 35 15.85 -13.14 -25.81
C ASP A 35 15.95 -13.82 -24.44
N LEU A 36 17.09 -14.43 -24.13
CA LEU A 36 17.33 -14.97 -22.79
C LEU A 36 17.31 -13.87 -21.72
N LEU A 37 18.00 -12.75 -21.97
CA LEU A 37 18.06 -11.64 -21.01
C LEU A 37 16.69 -11.02 -20.77
N ILE A 38 15.89 -10.83 -21.83
CA ILE A 38 14.51 -10.32 -21.71
C ILE A 38 13.63 -11.34 -20.98
N GLY A 39 13.69 -12.62 -21.34
CA GLY A 39 12.94 -13.69 -20.70
C GLY A 39 13.21 -13.77 -19.20
N PHE A 40 14.49 -13.78 -18.79
CA PHE A 40 14.86 -13.77 -17.38
C PHE A 40 14.42 -12.50 -16.65
N ALA A 41 14.56 -11.34 -17.28
CA ALA A 41 14.09 -10.08 -16.69
C ALA A 41 12.57 -10.11 -16.43
N TYR A 42 11.78 -10.60 -17.38
CA TYR A 42 10.32 -10.71 -17.23
C TYR A 42 9.93 -11.69 -16.12
N PHE A 43 10.59 -12.85 -16.02
CA PHE A 43 10.34 -13.77 -14.90
C PHE A 43 10.72 -13.15 -13.55
N ALA A 44 11.85 -12.46 -13.45
CA ALA A 44 12.28 -11.78 -12.23
C ALA A 44 11.30 -10.68 -11.80
N ILE A 45 10.82 -9.86 -12.75
CA ILE A 45 9.80 -8.82 -12.51
C ILE A 45 8.49 -9.46 -12.03
N SER A 46 8.03 -10.53 -12.69
CA SER A 46 6.81 -11.24 -12.32
C SER A 46 6.89 -11.82 -10.90
N VAL A 47 7.99 -12.50 -10.55
CA VAL A 47 8.22 -13.02 -9.19
C VAL A 47 8.23 -11.90 -8.16
N THR A 48 8.91 -10.79 -8.45
CA THR A 48 8.98 -9.63 -7.55
C THR A 48 7.60 -9.02 -7.32
N LEU A 49 6.81 -8.85 -8.38
CA LEU A 49 5.45 -8.32 -8.29
C LEU A 49 4.55 -9.23 -7.45
N VAL A 50 4.59 -10.54 -7.70
CA VAL A 50 3.79 -11.52 -6.94
C VAL A 50 4.20 -11.53 -5.46
N HIS A 51 5.49 -11.45 -5.16
CA HIS A 51 5.98 -11.37 -3.78
C HIS A 51 5.52 -10.08 -3.09
N LEU A 52 5.62 -8.94 -3.77
CA LEU A 52 5.20 -7.63 -3.26
C LEU A 52 3.70 -7.59 -2.95
N VAL A 53 2.86 -8.07 -3.87
CA VAL A 53 1.40 -8.07 -3.72
C VAL A 53 0.96 -8.95 -2.56
N ARG A 54 1.60 -10.12 -2.39
CA ARG A 54 1.35 -11.01 -1.24
C ARG A 54 1.79 -10.40 0.08
N LYS A 55 2.85 -9.59 0.08
CA LYS A 55 3.39 -8.94 1.28
C LYS A 55 2.58 -7.72 1.71
N ILE A 56 2.07 -6.91 0.77
CA ILE A 56 1.36 -5.64 1.06
C ILE A 56 -0.15 -5.83 1.28
N GLN A 57 -0.73 -6.98 0.90
CA GLN A 57 -2.18 -7.27 1.02
C GLN A 57 -3.06 -6.15 0.43
N LEU A 58 -2.81 -5.81 -0.84
CA LEU A 58 -3.58 -4.78 -1.52
C LEU A 58 -5.02 -5.27 -1.77
N PRO A 59 -6.05 -4.41 -1.61
CA PRO A 59 -7.45 -4.79 -1.79
C PRO A 59 -7.79 -5.28 -3.21
N PHE A 60 -6.90 -5.02 -4.17
CA PHE A 60 -7.01 -5.38 -5.59
C PHE A 60 -5.90 -6.34 -6.04
N HIS A 61 -5.45 -7.24 -5.15
CA HIS A 61 -4.38 -8.21 -5.43
C HIS A 61 -4.60 -9.04 -6.71
N GLY A 62 -5.85 -9.33 -7.08
CA GLY A 62 -6.18 -10.09 -8.29
C GLY A 62 -5.69 -9.43 -9.59
N ILE A 63 -5.78 -8.10 -9.69
CA ILE A 63 -5.37 -7.37 -10.90
C ILE A 63 -3.85 -7.45 -11.09
N PHE A 64 -3.08 -7.28 -10.01
CA PHE A 64 -1.62 -7.40 -10.09
C PHE A 64 -1.14 -8.83 -10.32
N LEU A 65 -1.85 -9.84 -9.81
CA LEU A 65 -1.53 -11.23 -10.13
C LEU A 65 -1.79 -11.53 -11.61
N ALA A 66 -2.88 -10.99 -12.19
CA ALA A 66 -3.12 -11.07 -13.62
C ALA A 66 -2.02 -10.37 -14.44
N PHE A 67 -1.58 -9.19 -14.00
CA PHE A 67 -0.45 -8.47 -14.62
C PHE A 67 0.87 -9.25 -14.52
N GLY A 68 1.14 -9.87 -13.37
CA GLY A 68 2.32 -10.73 -13.19
C GLY A 68 2.28 -11.98 -14.08
N LEU A 69 1.10 -12.62 -14.18
CA LEU A 69 0.89 -13.76 -15.07
C LEU A 69 1.06 -13.36 -16.54
N PHE A 70 0.54 -12.20 -16.93
CA PHE A 70 0.73 -11.64 -18.27
C PHE A 70 2.21 -11.40 -18.60
N ILE A 71 2.96 -10.75 -17.70
CA ILE A 71 4.41 -10.54 -17.87
C ILE A 71 5.15 -11.88 -18.00
N ALA A 72 4.80 -12.88 -17.17
CA ALA A 72 5.41 -14.20 -17.25
C ALA A 72 5.12 -14.90 -18.60
N ALA A 73 3.89 -14.75 -19.13
CA ALA A 73 3.52 -15.27 -20.45
C ALA A 73 4.31 -14.59 -21.59
N CYS A 74 4.54 -13.28 -21.51
CA CYS A 74 5.47 -12.58 -22.41
C CYS A 74 6.92 -13.06 -22.25
N GLY A 75 7.34 -13.38 -21.02
CA GLY A 75 8.68 -13.97 -20.79
C GLY A 75 8.81 -15.32 -21.50
N ALA A 76 7.77 -16.15 -21.43
CA ALA A 76 7.74 -17.46 -22.07
C ALA A 76 7.87 -17.39 -23.60
N THR A 77 7.39 -16.32 -24.27
CA THR A 77 7.54 -16.19 -25.72
C THR A 77 9.01 -16.07 -26.14
N HIS A 78 9.85 -15.41 -25.35
CA HIS A 78 11.28 -15.29 -25.66
C HIS A 78 12.02 -16.62 -25.54
N PHE A 79 11.71 -17.43 -24.53
CA PHE A 79 12.28 -18.79 -24.42
C PHE A 79 11.87 -19.69 -25.58
N ILE A 80 10.64 -19.55 -26.07
CA ILE A 80 10.17 -20.30 -27.24
C ILE A 80 10.86 -19.80 -28.51
N GLU A 81 11.09 -18.50 -28.67
CA GLU A 81 11.82 -17.96 -29.83
C GLU A 81 13.25 -18.52 -29.88
N VAL A 82 13.94 -18.58 -28.73
CA VAL A 82 15.24 -19.27 -28.60
C VAL A 82 15.12 -20.75 -28.97
N TRP A 83 14.09 -21.46 -28.51
CA TRP A 83 13.88 -22.86 -28.85
C TRP A 83 13.64 -23.08 -30.36
N THR A 84 12.90 -22.15 -31.00
CA THR A 84 12.56 -22.24 -32.42
C THR A 84 13.72 -22.07 -33.40
N LEU A 85 14.87 -21.60 -32.91
CA LEU A 85 16.12 -21.56 -33.68
C LEU A 85 16.59 -22.96 -34.09
N TRP A 86 16.42 -23.95 -33.21
CA TRP A 86 16.83 -25.34 -33.46
C TRP A 86 15.64 -26.26 -33.78
N HIS A 87 14.47 -26.02 -33.18
CA HIS A 87 13.29 -26.88 -33.34
C HIS A 87 12.09 -26.08 -33.85
N PRO A 88 11.57 -26.32 -35.06
CA PRO A 88 10.52 -25.50 -35.69
C PRO A 88 9.12 -25.75 -35.09
N ALA A 89 8.95 -25.52 -33.79
CA ALA A 89 7.72 -25.67 -33.03
C ALA A 89 6.80 -24.44 -33.22
N TYR A 90 6.47 -24.09 -34.46
CA TYR A 90 5.71 -22.87 -34.79
C TYR A 90 4.28 -22.86 -34.22
N TRP A 91 3.64 -24.02 -34.13
CA TRP A 91 2.33 -24.14 -33.50
C TRP A 91 2.37 -23.82 -32.01
N LEU A 92 3.42 -24.26 -31.31
CA LEU A 92 3.63 -23.94 -29.90
C LEU A 92 3.90 -22.44 -29.73
N ALA A 93 4.77 -21.87 -30.57
CA ALA A 93 5.06 -20.44 -30.57
C ALA A 93 3.80 -19.59 -30.82
N GLY A 94 3.02 -19.95 -31.83
CA GLY A 94 1.74 -19.30 -32.13
C GLY A 94 0.73 -19.45 -30.98
N GLY A 95 0.64 -20.64 -30.38
CA GLY A 95 -0.23 -20.91 -29.23
C GLY A 95 0.11 -20.03 -28.03
N VAL A 96 1.39 -19.91 -27.67
CA VAL A 96 1.81 -19.03 -26.57
C VAL A 96 1.56 -17.57 -26.89
N LYS A 97 1.82 -17.12 -28.13
CA LYS A 97 1.47 -15.75 -28.56
C LYS A 97 -0.04 -15.47 -28.47
N TRP A 98 -0.89 -16.45 -28.80
CA TRP A 98 -2.34 -16.32 -28.69
C TRP A 98 -2.81 -16.24 -27.24
N VAL A 99 -2.27 -17.08 -26.36
CA VAL A 99 -2.54 -17.01 -24.91
C VAL A 99 -2.08 -15.67 -24.33
N THR A 100 -0.90 -15.19 -24.71
CA THR A 100 -0.37 -13.88 -24.29
C THR A 100 -1.26 -12.74 -24.77
N ALA A 101 -1.78 -12.80 -25.99
CA ALA A 101 -2.72 -11.80 -26.51
C ALA A 101 -4.02 -11.75 -25.69
N ILE A 102 -4.60 -12.91 -25.35
CA ILE A 102 -5.79 -12.99 -24.49
C ILE A 102 -5.50 -12.43 -23.10
N ALA A 103 -4.38 -12.84 -22.50
CA ALA A 103 -3.95 -12.33 -21.19
C ALA A 103 -3.75 -10.81 -21.22
N SER A 104 -3.20 -10.27 -22.31
CA SER A 104 -3.03 -8.82 -22.52
C SER A 104 -4.37 -8.09 -22.53
N VAL A 105 -5.34 -8.60 -23.30
CA VAL A 105 -6.67 -7.99 -23.42
C VAL A 105 -7.41 -8.02 -22.09
N ILE A 106 -7.42 -9.16 -21.39
CA ILE A 106 -8.05 -9.29 -20.07
C ILE A 106 -7.41 -8.31 -19.08
N THR A 107 -6.09 -8.22 -19.09
CA THR A 107 -5.34 -7.30 -18.23
C THR A 107 -5.72 -5.85 -18.55
N ALA A 108 -5.69 -5.45 -19.82
CA ALA A 108 -6.04 -4.10 -20.27
C ALA A 108 -7.48 -3.69 -19.89
N LEU A 109 -8.45 -4.61 -20.01
CA LEU A 109 -9.83 -4.36 -19.61
C LEU A 109 -10.02 -4.27 -18.08
N SER A 110 -9.09 -4.84 -17.31
CA SER A 110 -9.10 -4.79 -15.85
C SER A 110 -8.46 -3.53 -15.27
N LEU A 111 -7.75 -2.72 -16.08
CA LEU A 111 -7.07 -1.50 -15.63
C LEU A 111 -7.99 -0.31 -15.31
N PRO A 112 -9.04 0.01 -16.08
CA PRO A 112 -9.92 1.16 -15.78
C PRO A 112 -10.49 1.20 -14.35
N PRO A 113 -11.03 0.10 -13.76
CA PRO A 113 -11.53 0.13 -12.38
C PRO A 113 -10.42 0.30 -11.33
N LEU A 114 -9.15 0.11 -11.69
CA LEU A 114 -8.03 0.35 -10.79
C LEU A 114 -7.86 1.85 -10.48
N ILE A 115 -8.11 2.70 -11.48
CA ILE A 115 -7.95 4.15 -11.35
C ILE A 115 -8.91 4.70 -10.30
N SER A 116 -10.18 4.27 -10.32
CA SER A 116 -11.18 4.72 -9.35
C SER A 116 -10.87 4.24 -7.92
N GLN A 117 -10.39 3.01 -7.78
CA GLN A 117 -10.00 2.46 -6.47
C GLN A 117 -8.79 3.19 -5.87
N VAL A 118 -7.77 3.49 -6.69
CA VAL A 118 -6.59 4.24 -6.24
C VAL A 118 -6.97 5.65 -5.80
N GLN A 119 -7.85 6.33 -6.53
CA GLN A 119 -8.36 7.65 -6.13
C GLN A 119 -9.10 7.60 -4.79
N GLY A 120 -9.90 6.55 -4.56
CA GLY A 120 -10.58 6.32 -3.28
C GLY A 120 -9.61 6.16 -2.11
N LEU A 121 -8.55 5.36 -2.30
CA LEU A 121 -7.50 5.17 -1.29
C LEU A 121 -6.76 6.48 -0.98
N VAL A 122 -6.29 7.20 -2.00
CA VAL A 122 -5.59 8.47 -1.83
C VAL A 122 -6.49 9.50 -1.13
N ARG A 123 -7.77 9.59 -1.51
CA ARG A 123 -8.74 10.48 -0.86
C ARG A 123 -8.94 10.11 0.61
N SER A 124 -9.08 8.82 0.92
CA SER A 124 -9.26 8.35 2.30
C SER A 124 -8.03 8.64 3.17
N ALA A 125 -6.83 8.50 2.61
CA ALA A 125 -5.57 8.83 3.27
C ALA A 125 -5.47 10.34 3.57
N LYS A 126 -5.79 11.20 2.60
CA LYS A 126 -5.80 12.66 2.78
C LYS A 126 -6.82 13.11 3.83
N LEU A 127 -8.03 12.52 3.84
CA LEU A 127 -9.05 12.80 4.86
C LEU A 127 -8.67 12.25 6.24
N ALA A 128 -7.88 11.18 6.32
CA ALA A 128 -7.36 10.68 7.58
C ALA A 128 -6.28 11.61 8.16
N GLU A 129 -5.43 12.17 7.31
CA GLU A 129 -4.41 13.16 7.68
C GLU A 129 -5.04 14.46 8.18
N GLU A 130 -6.03 15.00 7.47
CA GLU A 130 -6.74 16.21 7.90
C GLU A 130 -7.47 16.00 9.24
N ARG A 131 -8.13 14.84 9.43
CA ARG A 131 -8.75 14.51 10.72
C ARG A 131 -7.73 14.38 11.85
N ARG A 132 -6.54 13.84 11.58
CA ARG A 132 -5.46 13.77 12.58
C ARG A 132 -5.02 15.16 13.01
N PHE A 133 -4.84 16.08 12.05
CA PHE A 133 -4.48 17.46 12.35
C PHE A 133 -5.56 18.18 13.19
N GLN A 134 -6.84 18.02 12.82
CA GLN A 134 -7.95 18.59 13.59
C GLN A 134 -8.02 18.02 15.02
N LEU A 135 -7.82 16.71 15.17
CA LEU A 135 -7.75 16.06 16.49
C LEU A 135 -6.59 16.58 17.33
N GLU A 136 -5.45 16.87 16.71
CA GLU A 136 -4.28 17.41 17.41
C GLU A 136 -4.52 18.84 17.90
N LEU A 137 -5.13 19.70 17.08
CA LEU A 137 -5.55 21.04 17.48
C LEU A 137 -6.61 21.01 18.60
N ALA A 138 -7.65 20.18 18.46
CA ALA A 138 -8.70 20.06 19.48
C ALA A 138 -8.14 19.54 20.81
N ASN A 139 -7.18 18.62 20.79
CA ASN A 139 -6.49 18.16 22.00
C ASN A 139 -5.65 19.27 22.65
N GLN A 140 -4.97 20.10 21.85
CA GLN A 140 -4.22 21.25 22.37
C GLN A 140 -5.15 22.28 23.01
N GLU A 141 -6.27 22.61 22.37
CA GLU A 141 -7.28 23.52 22.93
C GLU A 141 -7.90 22.96 24.21
N LEU A 142 -8.20 21.66 24.24
CA LEU A 142 -8.70 21.02 25.45
C LEU A 142 -7.67 21.09 26.60
N ALA A 143 -6.38 20.90 26.29
CA ALA A 143 -5.31 20.99 27.28
C ALA A 143 -5.16 22.42 27.84
N THR A 144 -5.29 23.45 27.01
CA THR A 144 -5.21 24.85 27.49
C THR A 144 -6.42 25.23 28.34
N LEU A 145 -7.63 24.86 27.93
CA LEU A 145 -8.86 25.06 28.70
C LEU A 145 -8.80 24.34 30.05
N TYR A 146 -8.27 23.11 30.07
CA TYR A 146 -8.08 22.36 31.30
C TYR A 146 -7.13 23.07 32.27
N GLU A 147 -6.00 23.60 31.78
CA GLU A 147 -5.06 24.32 32.63
C GLU A 147 -5.64 25.65 33.13
N GLN A 148 -6.40 26.38 32.31
CA GLN A 148 -7.12 27.58 32.74
C GLN A 148 -8.15 27.27 33.83
N LEU A 149 -8.94 26.21 33.65
CA LEU A 149 -9.93 25.77 34.65
C LEU A 149 -9.24 25.44 35.97
N LYS A 150 -8.12 24.73 35.91
CA LYS A 150 -7.30 24.37 37.07
C LYS A 150 -6.73 25.62 37.76
N GLN A 151 -6.23 26.59 37.02
CA GLN A 151 -5.77 27.87 37.58
C GLN A 151 -6.91 28.63 38.26
N MET A 152 -8.09 28.70 37.64
CA MET A 152 -9.28 29.32 38.24
C MET A 152 -9.69 28.62 39.54
N ASP A 153 -9.66 27.29 39.57
CA ASP A 153 -9.99 26.52 40.77
C ASP A 153 -8.97 26.74 41.91
N GLN A 154 -7.68 26.85 41.58
CA GLN A 154 -6.63 27.23 42.53
C GLN A 154 -6.84 28.65 43.08
N VAL A 155 -7.11 29.64 42.22
CA VAL A 155 -7.35 31.03 42.63
C VAL A 155 -8.60 31.12 43.51
N LYS A 156 -9.69 30.44 43.12
CA LYS A 156 -10.91 30.34 43.93
C LYS A 156 -10.62 29.77 45.32
N THR A 157 -9.86 28.67 45.38
CA THR A 157 -9.50 28.02 46.64
C THR A 157 -8.66 28.94 47.54
N GLN A 158 -7.67 29.64 46.97
CA GLN A 158 -6.86 30.62 47.69
C GLN A 158 -7.69 31.82 48.17
N PHE A 159 -8.60 32.33 47.34
CA PHE A 159 -9.50 33.43 47.70
C PHE A 159 -10.36 33.07 48.92
N PHE A 160 -11.03 31.92 48.90
CA PHE A 160 -11.86 31.49 50.03
C PHE A 160 -11.04 31.24 51.31
N ALA A 161 -9.85 30.67 51.19
CA ALA A 161 -8.94 30.48 52.32
C ALA A 161 -8.52 31.82 52.93
N ASN A 162 -8.10 32.77 52.09
CA ASN A 162 -7.68 34.11 52.51
C ASN A 162 -8.83 34.88 53.15
N VAL A 163 -10.01 34.94 52.51
CA VAL A 163 -11.20 35.61 53.07
C VAL A 163 -11.58 35.00 54.41
N SER A 164 -11.57 33.67 54.54
CA SER A 164 -11.88 33.01 55.82
C SER A 164 -10.90 33.38 56.93
N HIS A 165 -9.61 33.50 56.60
CA HIS A 165 -8.58 33.89 57.54
C HIS A 165 -8.73 35.35 58.00
N GLU A 166 -8.95 36.25 57.04
CA GLU A 166 -9.15 37.69 57.29
C GLU A 166 -10.44 37.98 58.06
N LEU A 167 -11.50 37.17 57.90
CA LEU A 167 -12.75 37.34 58.66
C LEU A 167 -12.66 36.73 60.07
N ARG A 168 -11.94 35.62 60.25
CA ARG A 168 -11.79 34.97 61.56
C ARG A 168 -11.11 35.90 62.57
N THR A 169 -10.10 36.66 62.14
CA THR A 169 -9.32 37.55 63.02
C THR A 169 -10.17 38.63 63.70
N PRO A 170 -10.90 39.53 62.99
CA PRO A 170 -11.75 40.54 63.61
C PRO A 170 -12.92 39.90 64.36
N LEU A 171 -13.50 38.80 63.85
CA LEU A 171 -14.58 38.11 64.56
C LEU A 171 -14.11 37.60 65.93
N THR A 172 -12.90 37.04 66.02
CA THR A 172 -12.29 36.59 67.28
C THR A 172 -12.01 37.76 68.22
N LEU A 173 -11.56 38.91 67.67
CA LEU A 173 -11.33 40.13 68.45
C LEU A 173 -12.64 40.74 69.01
N ILE A 174 -13.77 40.57 68.33
CA ILE A 174 -15.09 41.03 68.80
C ILE A 174 -15.72 40.03 69.79
N LEU A 175 -15.61 38.73 69.50
CA LEU A 175 -16.15 37.64 70.34
C LEU A 175 -15.46 37.58 71.72
N GLY A 176 -14.15 37.80 71.79
CA GLY A 176 -13.41 37.73 73.05
C GLY A 176 -13.95 38.66 74.16
N PRO A 177 -14.15 39.97 73.91
CA PRO A 177 -14.78 40.87 74.85
C PRO A 177 -16.25 40.56 75.12
N THR A 178 -17.03 40.16 74.11
CA THR A 178 -18.47 39.86 74.30
C THR A 178 -18.70 38.59 75.13
N GLU A 179 -17.88 37.56 74.98
CA GLU A 179 -17.93 36.38 75.87
C GLU A 179 -17.53 36.70 77.31
N ARG A 180 -16.62 37.66 77.53
CA ARG A 180 -16.26 38.10 78.90
C ARG A 180 -17.42 38.83 79.57
N LEU A 181 -18.07 39.75 78.85
CA LEU A 181 -19.24 40.47 79.36
C LEU A 181 -20.40 39.50 79.68
N LEU A 182 -20.68 38.54 78.79
CA LEU A 182 -21.71 37.51 79.02
C LEU A 182 -21.40 36.56 80.19
N ARG A 183 -20.13 36.40 80.58
CA ARG A 183 -19.73 35.59 81.74
C ARG A 183 -19.65 36.38 83.05
N GLU A 184 -19.53 37.71 83.00
CA GLU A 184 -19.58 38.57 84.20
C GLU A 184 -21.02 38.85 84.67
N ASP A 185 -22.01 38.70 83.78
CA ASP A 185 -23.45 38.84 84.06
C ASP A 185 -24.13 37.52 84.54
N ALA A 186 -23.38 36.43 84.73
CA ALA A 186 -23.86 35.11 85.20
C ALA A 186 -23.22 34.72 86.54
#